data_AF-A0A957SXT6-F1
#
_entry.id   AF-A0A957SXT6-F1
#
_cell.length_a   1.000
_cell.length_b   1.000
_cell.length_c   1.000
_cell.angle_alpha   90.00
_cell.angle_beta   90.00
_cell.angle_gamma   90.00
#
_symmetry.space_group_name_H-M   'P 1'
#
loop_
_entity.id
_entity.type
_entity.pdbx_description
1 polymer ?
#
loop_
_entity_poly.entity_id
_entity_poly.type
_entity_poly.pdbx_seq_one_letter_code
_entity_poly.pdbx_strand_id
1 'polypeptide(L)' 'MYKRIVIKLGTSVLTGGTRTLDHPRIVELTRQCAELYHAGHDIVICTSGAQAAGRARLGFPDLPHTIANKQMFA' A
#
# COMPACT_ATOMS: atom_id res chain seq x y z
N MET A 1 14.10 20.09 12.02
CA MET A 1 13.94 19.05 10.98
C MET A 1 13.72 17.71 11.68
N TYR A 2 12.81 16.85 11.19
CA TYR A 2 12.52 15.56 11.85
C TYR A 2 13.55 14.51 11.46
N LYS A 3 14.15 13.81 12.43
CA LYS A 3 15.06 12.69 12.15
C LYS A 3 14.32 11.44 11.67
N ARG A 4 13.13 11.17 12.21
CA ARG A 4 12.30 10.01 11.86
C ARG A 4 10.95 10.44 11.29
N ILE A 5 10.54 9.82 10.20
CA ILE A 5 9.31 10.13 9.48
C ILE A 5 8.51 8.82 9.30
N VAL A 6 7.26 8.82 9.77
CA VAL A 6 6.33 7.70 9.55
C VAL A 6 5.39 8.09 8.42
N ILE A 7 5.45 7.34 7.31
CA ILE A 7 4.65 7.59 6.11
C ILE A 7 3.55 6.54 6.06
N LYS A 8 2.30 6.99 6.23
CA LYS A 8 1.12 6.13 6.14
C LYS A 8 0.50 6.22 4.75
N LEU A 9 0.54 5.13 3.99
CA LEU A 9 -0.13 4.98 2.69
C LEU A 9 -1.46 4.22 2.82
N GLY A 10 -2.58 4.88 2.53
CA GLY A 10 -3.92 4.29 2.47
C GLY A 10 -4.18 3.49 1.20
N THR A 11 -5.20 2.63 1.20
CA THR A 11 -5.56 1.84 0.01
C THR A 11 -5.89 2.73 -1.20
N SER A 12 -6.61 3.84 -1.02
CA SER A 12 -6.90 4.79 -2.12
C SER A 12 -5.63 5.43 -2.69
N VAL A 13 -4.64 5.71 -1.85
CA VAL A 13 -3.32 6.22 -2.27
C VAL A 13 -2.58 5.16 -3.09
N LEU A 14 -2.65 3.89 -2.68
CA LEU A 14 -1.91 2.80 -3.36
C LEU A 14 -2.59 2.29 -4.63
N THR A 15 -3.88 2.57 -4.81
CA THR A 15 -4.69 2.09 -5.94
C THR A 15 -4.99 3.16 -6.98
N GLY A 16 -4.67 4.43 -6.69
CA GLY A 16 -5.06 5.55 -7.53
C GLY A 16 -6.58 5.69 -7.67
N GLY A 17 -7.35 5.16 -6.70
CA GLY A 17 -8.82 5.11 -6.76
C GLY A 17 -9.39 3.91 -7.56
N THR A 18 -8.53 3.04 -8.12
CA THR A 18 -8.96 1.83 -8.83
C THR A 18 -9.14 0.63 -7.88
N ARG A 19 -9.48 -0.54 -8.44
CA ARG A 19 -9.60 -1.80 -7.68
C ARG A 19 -8.27 -2.55 -7.51
N THR A 20 -7.22 -2.13 -8.20
CA THR A 20 -5.90 -2.78 -8.23
C THR A 20 -4.84 -1.83 -7.72
N LEU A 21 -3.68 -2.36 -7.32
CA LEU A 21 -2.54 -1.51 -7.00
C LEU A 21 -2.07 -0.76 -8.25
N ASP A 22 -1.76 0.52 -8.07
CA ASP A 22 -1.16 1.38 -9.09
C ASP A 22 0.37 1.31 -8.92
N HIS A 23 1.00 0.41 -9.68
CA HIS A 23 2.44 0.16 -9.60
C HIS A 23 3.28 1.40 -9.93
N PRO A 24 3.02 2.16 -11.02
CA PRO A 24 3.72 3.42 -11.28
C PRO A 24 3.66 4.40 -10.10
N ARG A 25 2.48 4.56 -9.48
CA ARG A 25 2.33 5.44 -8.32
C ARG A 25 3.10 4.95 -7.10
N ILE A 26 3.11 3.64 -6.84
CA ILE A 26 3.91 3.06 -5.76
C ILE A 26 5.40 3.33 -5.98
N VAL A 27 5.90 3.15 -7.19
CA VAL A 27 7.31 3.44 -7.55
C VAL A 27 7.64 4.91 -7.27
N GLU A 28 6.78 5.84 -7.65
CA GLU A 28 7.00 7.26 -7.41
C GLU A 28 7.03 7.60 -5.90
N LEU A 29 6.12 7.03 -5.11
CA LEU A 29 6.13 7.19 -3.66
C LEU A 29 7.41 6.62 -3.03
N THR A 30 7.84 5.44 -3.49
CA THR A 30 9.10 4.83 -3.05
C THR A 30 10.31 5.69 -3.42
N ARG A 31 10.33 6.31 -4.60
CA ARG A 31 11.40 7.23 -5.04
C ARG A 31 11.53 8.42 -4.08
N GLN A 32 10.41 9.05 -3.71
CA GLN A 32 10.42 10.16 -2.74
C GLN A 32 10.88 9.71 -1.35
N CYS A 33 10.49 8.51 -0.91
CA CYS A 33 10.99 7.94 0.35
C CYS A 33 12.51 7.70 0.30
N ALA A 34 13.03 7.23 -0.84
CA ALA A 34 14.47 7.01 -1.03
C ALA A 34 15.26 8.32 -1.01
N GLU A 35 14.75 9.40 -1.61
CA GLU A 35 15.36 10.73 -1.52
C GLU A 35 15.49 11.21 -0.07
N LEU A 36 14.43 11.08 0.72
CA LEU A 36 14.46 11.43 2.14
C LEU A 36 15.42 10.54 2.94
N TYR A 37 15.45 9.25 2.64
CA TYR A 37 16.40 8.31 3.26
C TYR A 37 17.86 8.70 2.96
N HIS A 38 18.18 9.03 1.70
CA HIS A 38 19.52 9.49 1.31
C HIS A 38 19.88 10.87 1.89
N ALA A 39 18.90 11.71 2.20
CA ALA A 39 19.10 12.96 2.94
C ALA A 39 19.35 12.76 4.46
N GLY A 40 19.36 11.52 4.95
CA GLY A 40 19.68 11.18 6.34
C GLY A 40 18.48 11.01 7.27
N HIS A 41 17.27 10.87 6.72
CA HIS A 41 16.07 10.58 7.52
C HIS A 41 15.85 9.08 7.74
N ASP A 42 15.39 8.72 8.94
CA ASP A 42 14.86 7.39 9.24
C ASP A 42 13.41 7.29 8.73
N ILE A 43 13.17 6.50 7.69
CA ILE A 43 11.84 6.33 7.11
C ILE A 43 11.18 5.04 7.60
N VAL A 44 9.93 5.15 8.07
CA VAL A 44 9.06 4.01 8.40
C VAL A 44 7.81 4.08 7.53
N ILE A 45 7.51 3.03 6.78
CA ILE A 45 6.32 2.94 5.94
C ILE A 45 5.26 2.09 6.64
N CYS A 46 4.07 2.65 6.83
CA CYS A 46 2.88 1.92 7.25
C CYS A 46 1.92 1.84 6.06
N THR A 47 1.68 0.65 5.53
CA THR A 47 0.92 0.44 4.29
C THR A 47 -0.43 -0.22 4.54
N SER A 48 -1.37 -0.01 3.60
CA SER A 48 -2.60 -0.78 3.48
C SER A 48 -2.58 -1.56 2.17
N GLY A 49 -3.73 -1.77 1.51
CA GLY A 49 -3.77 -2.40 0.18
C GLY A 49 -3.70 -3.93 0.17
N ALA A 50 -3.37 -4.61 1.27
CA ALA A 50 -3.29 -6.07 1.37
C ALA A 50 -4.51 -6.79 0.74
N GLN A 51 -5.72 -6.50 1.24
CA GLN A 51 -6.94 -7.09 0.68
C GLN A 51 -7.22 -6.70 -0.78
N ALA A 52 -6.83 -5.49 -1.22
CA ALA A 52 -7.00 -5.09 -2.62
C ALA A 52 -6.06 -5.90 -3.53
N ALA A 53 -4.82 -6.11 -3.08
CA ALA A 53 -3.84 -6.95 -3.76
C ALA A 53 -4.29 -8.41 -3.82
N GLY A 54 -4.74 -9.00 -2.70
CA GLY A 54 -5.22 -10.38 -2.67
C GLY A 54 -6.45 -10.60 -3.55
N ARG A 55 -7.42 -9.67 -3.53
CA ARG A 55 -8.58 -9.72 -4.44
C ARG A 55 -8.16 -9.67 -5.91
N ALA A 56 -7.25 -8.77 -6.27
CA ALA A 56 -6.75 -8.68 -7.64
C ALA A 56 -6.01 -9.96 -8.06
N ARG A 57 -5.15 -10.49 -7.18
CA ARG A 57 -4.36 -11.71 -7.42
C ARG A 57 -5.21 -12.95 -7.64
N LEU A 58 -6.37 -13.02 -6.99
CA LEU A 58 -7.33 -14.12 -7.09
C LEU A 58 -8.41 -13.89 -8.17
N GLY A 59 -8.33 -12.82 -8.95
CA GLY A 59 -9.29 -12.55 -10.03
C GLY A 59 -10.66 -12.05 -9.55
N PHE A 60 -10.71 -11.41 -8.38
CA PHE A 60 -11.93 -10.85 -7.77
C PHE A 60 -13.07 -11.87 -7.60
N PRO A 61 -12.85 -12.96 -6.87
CA PRO A 61 -13.87 -13.98 -6.68
C PRO A 61 -15.05 -13.42 -5.88
N ASP A 62 -16.25 -13.84 -6.26
CA ASP A 62 -17.47 -13.54 -5.51
C ASP A 62 -17.56 -14.50 -4.31
N LEU A 63 -17.27 -13.98 -3.12
CA LEU A 63 -17.22 -14.73 -1.87
C LEU A 63 -18.03 -14.01 -0.79
N PRO A 64 -18.70 -14.74 0.11
CA PRO A 64 -19.44 -14.14 1.22
C PRO A 64 -18.59 -13.18 2.05
N HIS A 65 -19.19 -12.11 2.59
CA HIS A 65 -18.49 -11.09 3.36
C HIS A 65 -18.17 -11.52 4.81
N THR A 66 -17.37 -12.58 4.97
CA THR A 66 -16.93 -13.08 6.28
C THR A 66 -15.57 -12.51 6.68
N ILE A 67 -15.24 -12.55 7.98
CA ILE A 67 -13.91 -12.21 8.48
C ILE A 67 -12.85 -13.14 7.89
N ALA A 68 -13.13 -14.44 7.81
CA ALA A 68 -12.23 -15.42 7.21
C ALA A 68 -11.87 -15.05 5.76
N ASN A 69 -12.86 -14.66 4.95
CA ASN A 69 -12.59 -14.24 3.56
C ASN A 69 -11.81 -12.92 3.49
N LYS A 70 -12.06 -11.97 4.40
CA LYS A 70 -11.24 -10.75 4.50
C LYS A 70 -9.79 -11.06 4.86
N GLN A 71 -9.55 -12.03 5.75
CA GLN A 71 -8.21 -12.47 6.15
C GLN A 71 -7.51 -13.26 5.04
N MET A 72 -8.23 -14.10 4.29
CA MET A 72 -7.70 -14.81 3.12
C MET A 72 -7.17 -13.86 2.04
N PHE A 73 -7.81 -12.70 1.86
CA PHE A 73 -7.33 -11.68 0.92
C PHE A 73 -6.16 -10.84 1.44
N ALA A 74 -5.90 -10.82 2.75
CA ALA A 74 -4.87 -9.98 3.36
C ALA A 74 -3.49 -10.62 3.26
#